data_AF-A0A0G1A761-F1
#
_entry.id   AF-A0A0G1A761-F1
#
_cell.length_a   1.000
_cell.length_b   1.000
_cell.length_c   1.000
_cell.angle_alpha   90.00
_cell.angle_beta   90.00
_cell.angle_gamma   90.00
#
_symmetry.space_group_name_H-M   'P 1'
#
loop_
_entity.id
_entity.type
_entity.pdbx_description
1 polymer ?
#
loop_
_entity_poly.entity_id
_entity_poly.type
_entity_poly.pdbx_seq_one_letter_code
_entity_poly.pdbx_strand_id
1 'polypeptide(L)'
;MISDVFCLQELFEPDFEDFEKNLKMKGFFIPMAKSQGFKKGREKILIPYGVGFFSSLPIENPKEDFYYGGRSELKEMVVGDRTTINRVFFHADVIKNSERFTIGTTHFTWNADGKADNYQRKDLKALFAILNDFPEIVFCGDFNTPRGGEIFNTIAKRYKDNIPEKYKTSIDSNFHQAGHLMCMVDALFSTFHFNIKNVKLVSGLSDHYAVIANVFRA
;
A
#
# COMPACT_ATOMS: atom_id res chain seq x y z
N MET A 1 -11.07 8.58 -16.44
CA MET A 1 -10.60 9.43 -15.33
C MET A 1 -9.11 9.26 -15.23
N ILE A 2 -8.36 10.35 -15.09
CA ILE A 2 -6.92 10.31 -14.82
C ILE A 2 -6.80 10.55 -13.31
N SER A 3 -6.14 9.66 -12.58
CA SER A 3 -5.89 9.83 -11.14
C SER A 3 -4.88 10.95 -10.92
N ASP A 4 -4.99 11.68 -9.81
CA ASP A 4 -4.00 12.69 -9.43
C ASP A 4 -2.82 12.08 -8.66
N VAL A 5 -3.09 11.00 -7.91
CA VAL A 5 -2.16 10.28 -7.05
C VAL A 5 -2.33 8.78 -7.29
N PHE A 6 -1.22 8.04 -7.31
CA PHE A 6 -1.17 6.61 -7.51
C PHE A 6 -0.26 5.96 -6.46
N CYS A 7 -0.81 5.04 -5.68
CA CYS A 7 -0.09 4.28 -4.67
C CYS A 7 0.02 2.83 -5.13
N LEU A 8 1.23 2.28 -5.13
CA LEU A 8 1.52 0.92 -5.57
C LEU A 8 2.21 0.13 -4.46
N GLN A 9 1.84 -1.13 -4.34
CA GLN A 9 2.57 -2.14 -3.58
C GLN A 9 3.20 -3.13 -4.56
N GLU A 10 4.24 -3.82 -4.10
CA GLU A 10 4.99 -4.79 -4.90
C GLU A 10 5.57 -4.23 -6.21
N LEU A 11 5.90 -2.93 -6.23
CA LEU A 11 6.58 -2.31 -7.36
C LEU A 11 8.03 -2.79 -7.40
N PHE A 12 8.48 -3.31 -8.52
CA PHE A 12 9.88 -3.64 -8.77
C PHE A 12 10.64 -2.41 -9.27
N GLU A 13 11.86 -2.20 -8.77
CA GLU A 13 12.69 -1.04 -9.12
C GLU A 13 12.89 -0.84 -10.63
N PRO A 14 13.12 -1.87 -11.46
CA PRO A 14 13.27 -1.69 -12.90
C PRO A 14 12.03 -1.13 -13.62
N ASP A 15 10.84 -1.33 -13.05
CA ASP A 15 9.58 -0.86 -13.65
C ASP A 15 9.26 0.59 -13.24
N PHE A 16 9.95 1.15 -12.24
CA PHE A 16 9.64 2.46 -11.67
C PHE A 16 9.68 3.60 -12.70
N GLU A 17 10.72 3.66 -13.53
CA GLU A 17 10.86 4.69 -14.57
C GLU A 17 9.76 4.59 -15.63
N ASP A 18 9.34 3.37 -15.97
CA ASP A 18 8.24 3.13 -16.89
C ASP A 18 6.91 3.63 -16.30
N PHE A 19 6.67 3.45 -15.00
CA PHE A 19 5.51 4.04 -14.32
C PHE A 19 5.54 5.57 -14.36
N GLU A 20 6.65 6.22 -13.98
CA GLU A 20 6.76 7.70 -14.04
C GLU A 20 6.44 8.22 -15.45
N LYS A 21 7.04 7.60 -16.47
CA LYS A 21 6.87 7.98 -17.87
C LYS A 21 5.44 7.78 -18.38
N ASN A 22 4.85 6.62 -18.13
CA ASN A 22 3.52 6.28 -18.65
C ASN A 22 2.40 7.01 -17.89
N LEU A 23 2.56 7.19 -16.58
CA LEU A 23 1.61 7.97 -15.77
C LEU A 23 1.79 9.48 -15.97
N LYS A 24 2.95 9.93 -16.46
CA LYS A 24 3.36 11.35 -16.52
C LYS A 24 3.28 12.00 -15.14
N MET A 25 3.79 11.29 -14.14
CA MET A 25 3.77 11.66 -12.73
C MET A 25 5.17 11.61 -12.15
N LYS A 26 5.41 12.44 -11.14
CA LYS A 26 6.60 12.32 -10.30
C LYS A 26 6.38 11.16 -9.31
N GLY A 27 7.34 10.25 -9.24
CA GLY A 27 7.31 9.07 -8.39
C GLY A 27 8.27 9.13 -7.20
N PHE A 28 7.99 8.28 -6.21
CA PHE A 28 8.89 7.90 -5.14
C PHE A 28 8.85 6.37 -5.02
N PHE A 29 10.03 5.74 -5.01
CA PHE A 29 10.18 4.31 -4.79
C PHE A 29 10.90 4.04 -3.47
N ILE A 30 10.29 3.19 -2.65
CA ILE A 30 10.80 2.85 -1.32
C ILE A 30 10.97 1.34 -1.26
N PRO A 31 12.21 0.84 -1.34
CA PRO A 31 12.48 -0.59 -1.36
C PRO A 31 12.26 -1.22 0.02
N MET A 32 11.67 -2.41 0.02
CA MET A 32 11.35 -3.19 1.21
C MET A 32 12.22 -4.44 1.35
N ALA A 33 12.51 -5.10 0.24
CA ALA A 33 13.38 -6.27 0.15
C ALA A 33 13.86 -6.45 -1.29
N LYS A 34 14.65 -7.49 -1.54
CA LYS A 34 15.03 -7.94 -2.88
C LYS A 34 14.34 -9.26 -3.18
N SER A 35 13.58 -9.33 -4.27
CA SER A 35 12.94 -10.56 -4.73
C SER A 35 13.78 -11.22 -5.83
N GLN A 36 13.67 -12.53 -5.98
CA GLN A 36 14.35 -13.26 -7.06
C GLN A 36 13.67 -12.94 -8.39
N GLY A 37 14.44 -12.34 -9.31
CA GLY A 37 14.06 -12.11 -10.70
C GLY A 37 14.99 -12.85 -11.67
N PHE A 38 14.73 -12.68 -12.96
CA PHE A 38 15.53 -13.27 -14.03
C PHE A 38 15.93 -12.22 -15.05
N LYS A 39 17.22 -12.16 -15.40
CA LYS A 39 17.70 -11.37 -16.55
C LYS A 39 17.49 -12.17 -17.85
N LYS A 40 17.50 -11.49 -19.00
CA LYS A 40 17.62 -12.15 -20.33
C LYS A 40 18.75 -13.18 -20.28
N GLY A 41 18.42 -14.46 -20.49
CA GLY A 41 19.35 -15.59 -20.32
C GLY A 41 19.13 -16.46 -19.08
N ARG A 42 18.08 -16.20 -18.26
CA ARG A 42 17.73 -16.96 -17.03
C ARG A 42 18.75 -16.87 -15.89
N GLU A 43 19.65 -15.90 -15.94
CA GLU A 43 20.50 -15.58 -14.80
C GLU A 43 19.62 -15.03 -13.66
N LYS A 44 19.72 -15.65 -12.48
CA LYS A 44 19.02 -15.19 -11.28
C LYS A 44 19.62 -13.87 -10.83
N ILE A 45 18.77 -12.86 -10.67
CA ILE A 45 19.16 -11.56 -10.13
C ILE A 45 18.27 -11.24 -8.93
N LEU A 46 18.78 -10.44 -8.00
CA LEU A 46 18.01 -9.91 -6.89
C LEU A 46 17.54 -8.51 -7.25
N ILE A 47 16.23 -8.35 -7.39
CA ILE A 47 15.60 -7.10 -7.81
C ILE A 47 14.91 -6.48 -6.59
N PRO A 48 15.26 -5.24 -6.19
CA PRO A 48 14.52 -4.54 -5.16
C PRO A 48 13.05 -4.38 -5.54
N TYR A 49 12.18 -4.63 -4.56
CA TYR A 49 10.75 -4.35 -4.68
C TYR A 49 10.26 -3.63 -3.42
N GLY A 50 9.14 -2.92 -3.53
CA GLY A 50 8.59 -2.20 -2.40
C GLY A 50 7.33 -1.40 -2.74
N VAL A 51 7.19 -0.23 -2.13
CA VAL A 51 6.05 0.66 -2.38
C VAL A 51 6.43 1.79 -3.35
N GLY A 52 5.47 2.15 -4.20
CA GLY A 52 5.54 3.29 -5.10
C GLY A 52 4.49 4.34 -4.74
N PHE A 53 4.86 5.61 -4.85
CA PHE A 53 3.94 6.73 -4.71
C PHE A 53 4.15 7.72 -5.85
N PHE A 54 3.13 7.98 -6.65
CA PHE A 54 3.20 8.85 -7.81
C PHE A 54 2.16 9.95 -7.73
N SER A 55 2.49 11.14 -8.20
CA SER A 55 1.55 12.26 -8.27
C SER A 55 1.78 13.11 -9.51
N SER A 56 0.69 13.58 -10.12
CA SER A 56 0.73 14.65 -11.12
C SER A 56 0.67 16.05 -10.48
N LEU A 57 0.50 16.13 -9.17
CA LEU A 57 0.39 17.35 -8.38
C LEU A 57 1.68 17.60 -7.56
N PRO A 58 1.96 18.85 -7.15
CA PRO A 58 3.09 19.16 -6.28
C PRO A 58 3.07 18.33 -5.00
N ILE A 59 4.25 17.84 -4.61
CA ILE A 59 4.49 17.05 -3.40
C ILE A 59 5.41 17.83 -2.46
N GLU A 60 5.02 17.91 -1.20
CA GLU A 60 5.81 18.42 -0.08
C GLU A 60 6.03 17.33 0.98
N ASN A 61 7.07 17.50 1.80
CA ASN A 61 7.37 16.64 2.96
C ASN A 61 7.33 15.12 2.73
N PRO A 62 7.89 14.58 1.62
CA PRO A 62 7.92 13.13 1.44
C PRO A 62 8.76 12.48 2.53
N LYS A 63 8.21 11.44 3.18
CA LYS A 63 8.88 10.70 4.25
C LYS A 63 8.63 9.21 4.14
N GLU A 64 9.63 8.46 4.59
CA GLU A 64 9.64 7.00 4.65
C GLU A 64 9.83 6.57 6.10
N ASP A 65 8.73 6.20 6.76
CA ASP A 65 8.75 5.78 8.16
C ASP A 65 8.64 4.26 8.24
N PHE A 66 9.75 3.60 8.57
CA PHE A 66 9.81 2.16 8.71
C PHE A 66 9.26 1.73 10.08
N TYR A 67 8.17 0.96 10.09
CA TYR A 67 7.64 0.34 11.32
C TYR A 67 8.23 -1.06 11.57
N TYR A 68 8.98 -1.60 10.60
CA TYR A 68 9.83 -2.76 10.77
C TYR A 68 11.06 -2.68 9.86
N GLY A 69 12.25 -2.94 10.42
CA GLY A 69 13.50 -2.88 9.67
C GLY A 69 13.90 -1.45 9.24
N GLY A 70 14.57 -1.31 8.09
CA GLY A 70 15.02 -0.01 7.60
C GLY A 70 15.83 -0.07 6.31
N ARG A 71 16.05 1.09 5.68
CA ARG A 71 16.68 1.20 4.35
C ARG A 71 18.13 0.68 4.28
N SER A 72 18.85 0.67 5.40
CA SER A 72 20.25 0.24 5.45
C SER A 72 20.45 -1.25 5.21
N GLU A 73 19.40 -2.07 5.33
CA GLU A 73 19.49 -3.53 5.25
C GLU A 73 18.40 -4.11 4.32
N LEU A 74 18.54 -3.93 3.01
CA LEU A 74 17.71 -4.62 2.03
C LEU A 74 18.14 -6.09 1.89
N LYS A 75 17.38 -6.97 2.54
CA LYS A 75 17.58 -8.43 2.53
C LYS A 75 16.94 -9.07 1.29
N GLU A 76 17.44 -10.24 0.92
CA GLU A 76 16.73 -11.13 0.00
C GLU A 76 15.45 -11.63 0.70
N MET A 77 14.33 -11.52 0.00
CA MET A 77 13.04 -12.02 0.46
C MET A 77 13.08 -13.54 0.51
N VAL A 78 12.77 -14.08 1.69
CA VAL A 78 12.55 -15.52 1.87
C VAL A 78 11.06 -15.75 2.07
N VAL A 79 10.46 -16.55 1.18
CA VAL A 79 9.02 -16.87 1.24
C VAL A 79 8.70 -17.50 2.59
N GLY A 80 7.67 -16.97 3.27
CA GLY A 80 7.27 -17.42 4.61
C GLY A 80 8.05 -16.79 5.76
N ASP A 81 9.22 -16.17 5.50
CA ASP A 81 9.98 -15.43 6.49
C ASP A 81 9.81 -13.91 6.31
N ARG A 82 8.78 -13.40 6.98
CA ARG A 82 8.47 -11.96 6.99
C ARG A 82 9.57 -11.07 7.59
N THR A 83 10.54 -11.63 8.31
CA THR A 83 11.65 -10.84 8.91
C THR A 83 12.68 -10.39 7.88
N THR A 84 12.57 -10.92 6.66
CA THR A 84 13.39 -10.53 5.50
C THR A 84 12.83 -9.32 4.74
N ILE A 85 11.64 -8.84 5.11
CA ILE A 85 10.95 -7.75 4.41
C ILE A 85 10.82 -6.55 5.35
N ASN A 86 11.49 -5.44 5.03
CA ASN A 86 11.28 -4.18 5.73
C ASN A 86 9.85 -3.69 5.47
N ARG A 87 9.23 -3.05 6.46
CA ARG A 87 7.86 -2.55 6.34
C ARG A 87 7.82 -1.05 6.59
N VAL A 88 7.29 -0.34 5.61
CA VAL A 88 7.35 1.12 5.53
C VAL A 88 5.98 1.71 5.33
N PHE A 89 5.75 2.84 6.00
CA PHE A 89 4.67 3.76 5.69
C PHE A 89 5.30 4.95 4.96
N PHE A 90 5.10 5.01 3.64
CA PHE A 90 5.48 6.21 2.88
C PHE A 90 4.32 7.19 2.91
N HIS A 91 4.62 8.46 3.12
CA HIS A 91 3.60 9.50 3.05
C HIS A 91 4.19 10.80 2.53
N ALA A 92 3.30 11.63 1.99
CA ALA A 92 3.64 12.96 1.53
C ALA A 92 2.42 13.87 1.55
N ASP A 93 2.67 15.17 1.52
CA ASP A 93 1.65 16.19 1.36
C ASP A 93 1.47 16.51 -0.12
N VAL A 94 0.28 16.22 -0.66
CA VAL A 94 -0.08 16.54 -2.05
C VAL A 94 -0.85 17.85 -2.07
N ILE A 95 -0.39 18.81 -2.87
CA ILE A 95 -0.95 20.17 -2.92
C ILE A 95 -1.85 20.33 -4.14
N LYS A 96 -3.12 20.70 -3.92
CA LYS A 96 -4.08 20.97 -5.00
C LYS A 96 -4.85 22.24 -4.68
N ASN A 97 -4.82 23.25 -5.55
CA ASN A 97 -5.52 24.53 -5.36
C ASN A 97 -5.19 25.19 -3.99
N SER A 98 -3.93 25.14 -3.58
CA SER A 98 -3.46 25.62 -2.26
C SER A 98 -3.99 24.85 -1.04
N GLU A 99 -4.72 23.76 -1.24
CA GLU A 99 -5.11 22.82 -0.18
C GLU A 99 -4.10 21.68 -0.07
N ARG A 100 -3.85 21.25 1.17
CA ARG A 100 -2.95 20.14 1.51
C ARG A 100 -3.74 18.85 1.69
N PHE A 101 -3.28 17.77 1.07
CA PHE A 101 -3.80 16.42 1.25
C PHE A 101 -2.65 15.52 1.69
N THR A 102 -2.58 15.18 2.98
CA THR A 102 -1.60 14.19 3.45
C THR A 102 -2.07 12.80 3.06
N ILE A 103 -1.29 12.14 2.20
CA ILE A 103 -1.61 10.82 1.65
C ILE A 103 -0.48 9.85 2.01
N GLY A 104 -0.86 8.69 2.56
CA GLY A 104 0.05 7.61 2.91
C GLY A 104 -0.21 6.30 2.17
N THR A 105 0.82 5.48 2.05
CA THR A 105 0.74 4.13 1.49
C THR A 105 1.63 3.15 2.26
N THR A 106 1.20 1.90 2.37
CA THR A 106 2.01 0.84 2.94
C THR A 106 1.70 -0.51 2.27
N HIS A 107 2.59 -1.48 2.51
CA HIS A 107 2.36 -2.89 2.26
C HIS A 107 2.59 -3.64 3.58
N PHE A 108 1.50 -3.90 4.31
CA PHE A 108 1.54 -4.38 5.68
C PHE A 108 1.95 -5.85 5.79
N THR A 109 2.38 -6.23 7.00
CA THR A 109 2.90 -7.56 7.31
C THR A 109 1.90 -8.65 6.98
N TRP A 110 2.31 -9.57 6.11
CA TRP A 110 1.52 -10.72 5.69
C TRP A 110 1.56 -11.89 6.67
N ASN A 111 0.46 -12.64 6.72
CA ASN A 111 0.39 -13.94 7.35
C ASN A 111 -0.43 -14.92 6.49
N ALA A 112 0.08 -16.15 6.32
CA ALA A 112 -0.42 -17.15 5.37
C ALA A 112 -1.83 -17.66 5.69
N ASP A 113 -2.20 -17.74 6.97
CA ASP A 113 -3.53 -18.22 7.38
C ASP A 113 -4.58 -17.10 7.47
N GLY A 114 -4.19 -15.86 7.14
CA GLY A 114 -5.04 -14.68 7.21
C GLY A 114 -5.48 -14.29 8.64
N LYS A 115 -4.96 -14.96 9.67
CA LYS A 115 -5.25 -14.66 11.08
C LYS A 115 -4.21 -13.73 11.66
N ALA A 116 -4.63 -12.96 12.66
CA ALA A 116 -3.70 -12.10 13.38
C ALA A 116 -2.71 -12.92 14.21
N ASP A 117 -1.42 -12.66 14.02
CA ASP A 117 -0.35 -13.21 14.83
C ASP A 117 0.46 -12.13 15.57
N ASN A 118 1.45 -12.56 16.34
CA ASN A 118 2.24 -11.65 17.16
C ASN A 118 3.10 -10.68 16.34
N TYR A 119 3.48 -11.04 15.12
CA TYR A 119 4.21 -10.15 14.23
C TYR A 119 3.30 -9.04 13.73
N GLN A 120 2.11 -9.38 13.21
CA GLN A 120 1.13 -8.37 12.78
C GLN A 120 0.72 -7.44 13.93
N ARG A 121 0.51 -7.97 15.15
CA ARG A 121 0.19 -7.12 16.31
C ARG A 121 1.33 -6.16 16.67
N LYS A 122 2.58 -6.63 16.62
CA LYS A 122 3.76 -5.80 16.87
C LYS A 122 3.91 -4.70 15.83
N ASP A 123 3.79 -5.07 14.56
CA ASP A 123 3.95 -4.13 13.44
C ASP A 123 2.78 -3.14 13.39
N LEU A 124 1.56 -3.56 13.77
CA LEU A 124 0.41 -2.66 13.89
C LEU A 124 0.65 -1.61 14.98
N LYS A 125 1.21 -2.01 16.12
CA LYS A 125 1.56 -1.07 17.19
C LYS A 125 2.58 -0.04 16.72
N ALA A 126 3.59 -0.46 15.96
CA ALA A 126 4.60 0.44 15.41
C ALA A 126 4.02 1.35 14.32
N LEU A 127 3.19 0.83 13.42
CA LEU A 127 2.46 1.62 12.42
C LEU A 127 1.54 2.66 13.09
N PHE A 128 0.84 2.30 14.16
CA PHE A 128 0.04 3.27 14.93
C PHE A 128 0.88 4.34 15.61
N ALA A 129 2.11 4.06 16.01
CA ALA A 129 2.99 5.10 16.54
C ALA A 129 3.28 6.17 15.49
N ILE A 130 3.53 5.75 14.23
CA ILE A 130 3.68 6.66 13.09
C ILE A 130 2.36 7.39 12.81
N LEU A 131 1.25 6.65 12.69
CA LEU A 131 -0.04 7.23 12.31
C LEU A 131 -0.61 8.22 13.34
N ASN A 132 -0.15 8.20 14.59
CA ASN A 132 -0.54 9.16 15.62
C ASN A 132 -0.01 10.59 15.35
N ASP A 133 1.03 10.74 14.53
CA ASP A 133 1.59 12.04 14.18
C ASP A 133 0.73 12.81 13.16
N PHE A 134 -0.32 12.16 12.63
CA PHE A 134 -1.19 12.73 11.60
C PHE A 134 -2.58 13.03 12.14
N PRO A 135 -2.92 14.32 12.38
CA PRO A 135 -4.29 14.69 12.72
C PRO A 135 -5.25 14.48 11.52
N GLU A 136 -4.73 14.63 10.31
CA GLU A 136 -5.47 14.55 9.06
C GLU A 136 -4.72 13.64 8.08
N ILE A 137 -5.32 12.52 7.67
CA ILE A 137 -4.69 11.64 6.70
C ILE A 137 -5.71 10.82 5.90
N VAL A 138 -5.38 10.54 4.65
CA VAL A 138 -5.92 9.44 3.85
C VAL A 138 -4.79 8.46 3.59
N PHE A 139 -4.99 7.17 3.80
CA PHE A 139 -3.95 6.19 3.52
C PHE A 139 -4.52 4.88 2.99
N CYS A 140 -3.74 4.20 2.18
CA CYS A 140 -4.16 3.00 1.48
C CYS A 140 -3.03 1.98 1.32
N GLY A 141 -3.38 0.85 0.73
CA GLY A 141 -2.47 -0.20 0.30
C GLY A 141 -2.94 -1.58 0.70
N ASP A 142 -2.11 -2.58 0.43
CA ASP A 142 -2.35 -3.96 0.84
C ASP A 142 -2.00 -4.11 2.33
N PHE A 143 -3.03 -4.36 3.14
CA PHE A 143 -2.87 -4.58 4.57
C PHE A 143 -2.65 -6.05 4.94
N ASN A 144 -2.77 -6.98 3.98
CA ASN A 144 -2.63 -8.41 4.20
C ASN A 144 -3.45 -8.95 5.40
N THR A 145 -4.54 -8.27 5.73
CA THR A 145 -5.45 -8.66 6.79
C THR A 145 -6.88 -8.51 6.29
N PRO A 146 -7.70 -9.56 6.33
CA PRO A 146 -9.05 -9.48 5.79
C PRO A 146 -9.92 -8.58 6.66
N ARG A 147 -10.76 -7.76 6.01
CA ARG A 147 -11.89 -7.08 6.67
C ARG A 147 -12.69 -8.07 7.53
N GLY A 148 -13.00 -7.69 8.76
CA GLY A 148 -13.61 -8.56 9.77
C GLY A 148 -12.60 -9.27 10.67
N GLY A 149 -11.31 -9.30 10.31
CA GLY A 149 -10.22 -9.80 11.14
C GLY A 149 -9.76 -8.80 12.21
N GLU A 150 -9.01 -9.31 13.19
CA GLU A 150 -8.55 -8.51 14.35
C GLU A 150 -7.77 -7.25 13.95
N ILE A 151 -6.77 -7.38 13.06
CA ILE A 151 -5.91 -6.26 12.65
C ILE A 151 -6.73 -5.22 11.88
N PHE A 152 -7.48 -5.64 10.86
CA PHE A 152 -8.29 -4.72 10.06
C PHE A 152 -9.32 -3.97 10.93
N ASN A 153 -10.05 -4.70 11.78
CA ASN A 153 -11.03 -4.09 12.68
C ASN A 153 -10.37 -3.14 13.68
N THR A 154 -9.14 -3.42 14.11
CA THR A 154 -8.41 -2.54 15.02
C THR A 154 -8.03 -1.22 14.34
N ILE A 155 -7.67 -1.24 13.06
CA ILE A 155 -7.45 -0.04 12.25
C ILE A 155 -8.78 0.71 12.04
N ALA A 156 -9.83 -0.01 11.65
CA ALA A 156 -11.16 0.55 11.36
C ALA A 156 -11.86 1.17 12.58
N LYS A 157 -11.42 0.85 13.81
CA LYS A 157 -11.86 1.53 15.03
C LYS A 157 -11.33 2.96 15.15
N ARG A 158 -10.20 3.27 14.51
CA ARG A 158 -9.53 4.58 14.57
C ARG A 158 -9.74 5.41 13.30
N TYR A 159 -9.81 4.73 12.16
CA TYR A 159 -9.93 5.35 10.85
C TYR A 159 -11.15 4.80 10.13
N LYS A 160 -11.81 5.65 9.34
CA LYS A 160 -12.95 5.24 8.54
C LYS A 160 -12.49 4.34 7.40
N ASP A 161 -13.00 3.12 7.32
CA ASP A 161 -12.91 2.30 6.11
C ASP A 161 -13.82 2.92 5.03
N ASN A 162 -13.23 3.38 3.93
CA ASN A 162 -13.98 4.05 2.87
C ASN A 162 -14.37 3.10 1.73
N ILE A 163 -13.92 1.84 1.72
CA ILE A 163 -14.33 0.88 0.69
C ILE A 163 -15.73 0.36 1.03
N PRO A 164 -16.74 0.53 0.15
CA PRO A 164 -18.11 0.10 0.42
C PRO A 164 -18.23 -1.38 0.82
N GLU A 165 -19.10 -1.68 1.78
CA GLU A 165 -19.33 -3.05 2.29
C GLU A 165 -19.82 -4.04 1.23
N LYS A 166 -20.39 -3.55 0.12
CA LYS A 166 -20.79 -4.38 -1.03
C LYS A 166 -19.61 -5.09 -1.68
N TYR A 167 -18.40 -4.54 -1.56
CA TYR A 167 -17.19 -5.19 -2.03
C TYR A 167 -16.69 -6.17 -0.98
N LYS A 168 -16.66 -7.45 -1.36
CA LYS A 168 -16.29 -8.55 -0.46
C LYS A 168 -14.88 -9.08 -0.70
N THR A 169 -14.26 -8.72 -1.82
CA THR A 169 -12.89 -9.12 -2.15
C THR A 169 -12.15 -7.98 -2.82
N SER A 170 -10.86 -7.88 -2.54
CA SER A 170 -9.90 -7.12 -3.34
C SER A 170 -8.97 -8.03 -4.15
N ILE A 171 -9.20 -9.35 -4.14
CA ILE A 171 -8.40 -10.32 -4.88
C ILE A 171 -9.05 -10.60 -6.24
N ASP A 172 -8.25 -10.53 -7.31
CA ASP A 172 -8.67 -10.88 -8.67
C ASP A 172 -8.40 -12.36 -8.94
N SER A 173 -9.45 -13.17 -8.94
CA SER A 173 -9.34 -14.61 -9.19
C SER A 173 -8.84 -14.98 -10.59
N ASN A 174 -8.80 -14.04 -11.54
CA ASN A 174 -8.25 -14.30 -12.88
C ASN A 174 -6.72 -14.36 -12.88
N PHE A 175 -6.06 -13.77 -11.88
CA PHE A 175 -4.60 -13.71 -11.81
C PHE A 175 -4.05 -14.36 -10.53
N HIS A 176 -4.81 -14.34 -9.43
CA HIS A 176 -4.36 -14.86 -8.15
C HIS A 176 -4.23 -16.39 -8.17
N GLN A 177 -3.09 -16.93 -7.74
CA GLN A 177 -2.77 -18.37 -7.84
C GLN A 177 -3.73 -19.26 -7.05
N ALA A 178 -4.24 -18.77 -5.91
CA ALA A 178 -5.23 -19.49 -5.11
C ALA A 178 -6.67 -19.45 -5.70
N GLY A 179 -6.88 -18.75 -6.82
CA GLY A 179 -8.18 -18.60 -7.46
C GLY A 179 -9.12 -17.70 -6.65
N HIS A 180 -10.36 -18.15 -6.47
CA HIS A 180 -11.42 -17.35 -5.87
C HIS A 180 -11.28 -17.23 -4.35
N LEU A 181 -10.88 -16.05 -3.87
CA LEU A 181 -10.82 -15.69 -2.45
C LEU A 181 -11.80 -14.54 -2.16
N MET A 182 -12.57 -14.69 -1.08
CA MET A 182 -13.55 -13.68 -0.62
C MET A 182 -12.99 -12.87 0.54
N CYS A 183 -11.85 -12.20 0.32
CA CYS A 183 -11.17 -11.39 1.33
C CYS A 183 -10.87 -9.98 0.81
N MET A 184 -11.23 -8.97 1.60
CA MET A 184 -10.85 -7.58 1.39
C MET A 184 -9.58 -7.31 2.20
N VAL A 185 -8.42 -7.29 1.55
CA VAL A 185 -7.11 -7.08 2.21
C VAL A 185 -6.50 -5.72 1.86
N ASP A 186 -6.88 -5.16 0.71
CA ASP A 186 -6.56 -3.79 0.32
C ASP A 186 -7.51 -2.82 1.02
N ALA A 187 -6.96 -1.72 1.53
CA ALA A 187 -7.75 -0.77 2.29
C ALA A 187 -7.60 0.67 1.78
N LEU A 188 -8.62 1.48 2.06
CA LEU A 188 -8.62 2.93 1.90
C LEU A 188 -9.20 3.56 3.16
N PHE A 189 -8.30 3.97 4.06
CA PHE A 189 -8.65 4.56 5.34
C PHE A 189 -8.53 6.08 5.31
N SER A 190 -9.30 6.75 6.14
CA SER A 190 -9.14 8.19 6.37
C SER A 190 -9.52 8.60 7.79
N THR A 191 -9.02 9.77 8.21
CA THR A 191 -9.63 10.50 9.32
C THR A 191 -10.93 11.19 8.86
N PHE A 192 -11.71 11.72 9.81
CA PHE A 192 -13.01 12.34 9.54
C PHE A 192 -12.92 13.67 8.75
N HIS A 193 -11.71 14.26 8.66
CA HIS A 193 -11.42 15.49 7.92
C HIS A 193 -11.49 15.32 6.39
N PHE A 194 -11.62 14.09 5.91
CA PHE A 194 -11.75 13.78 4.48
C PHE A 194 -13.07 13.09 4.16
N ASN A 195 -13.67 13.54 3.07
CA ASN A 195 -14.83 12.91 2.46
C ASN A 195 -14.39 12.11 1.24
N ILE A 196 -14.45 10.79 1.33
CA ILE A 196 -14.08 9.89 0.24
C ILE A 196 -15.33 9.46 -0.52
N LYS A 197 -15.38 9.71 -1.83
CA LYS A 197 -16.53 9.40 -2.69
C LYS A 197 -16.15 8.58 -3.91
N ASN A 198 -17.16 8.03 -4.57
CA ASN A 198 -17.05 7.30 -5.84
C ASN A 198 -16.08 6.12 -5.80
N VAL A 199 -16.00 5.43 -4.66
CA VAL A 199 -15.07 4.32 -4.46
C VAL A 199 -15.45 3.13 -5.34
N LYS A 200 -14.48 2.67 -6.14
CA LYS A 200 -14.62 1.56 -7.10
C LYS A 200 -13.44 0.61 -6.98
N LEU A 201 -13.70 -0.66 -7.22
CA LEU A 201 -12.68 -1.68 -7.45
C LEU A 201 -12.61 -1.96 -8.95
N VAL A 202 -11.39 -2.01 -9.48
CA VAL A 202 -11.12 -2.28 -10.89
C VAL A 202 -10.30 -3.57 -10.99
N SER A 203 -10.87 -4.57 -11.65
CA SER A 203 -10.25 -5.85 -11.96
C SER A 203 -9.46 -5.81 -13.26
N GLY A 204 -8.75 -6.90 -13.58
CA GLY A 204 -8.07 -7.05 -14.88
C GLY A 204 -6.64 -6.49 -14.92
N LEU A 205 -6.07 -6.11 -13.78
CA LEU A 205 -4.81 -5.36 -13.70
C LEU A 205 -3.68 -6.14 -13.02
N SER A 206 -3.98 -6.80 -11.89
CA SER A 206 -3.09 -7.74 -11.22
C SER A 206 -3.94 -8.81 -10.51
N ASP A 207 -3.30 -9.63 -9.68
CA ASP A 207 -3.96 -10.51 -8.69
C ASP A 207 -4.70 -9.76 -7.58
N HIS A 208 -4.59 -8.44 -7.53
CA HIS A 208 -5.39 -7.55 -6.70
C HIS A 208 -6.20 -6.58 -7.57
N TYR A 209 -7.35 -6.14 -7.05
CA TYR A 209 -8.15 -5.09 -7.63
C TYR A 209 -7.58 -3.72 -7.27
N ALA A 210 -7.51 -2.81 -8.25
CA ALA A 210 -7.17 -1.42 -7.95
C ALA A 210 -8.33 -0.73 -7.24
N VAL A 211 -8.05 -0.05 -6.12
CA VAL A 211 -9.01 0.82 -5.41
C VAL A 211 -8.92 2.23 -5.98
N ILE A 212 -10.00 2.74 -6.56
CA ILE A 212 -10.08 4.11 -7.10
C ILE A 212 -11.12 4.90 -6.31
N ALA A 213 -10.78 6.12 -5.92
CA ALA A 213 -11.68 7.02 -5.19
C ALA A 213 -11.42 8.50 -5.52
N ASN A 214 -12.39 9.34 -5.18
CA ASN A 214 -12.19 10.79 -5.12
C ASN A 214 -12.06 11.22 -3.66
N VAL A 215 -11.02 12.00 -3.38
CA VAL A 215 -10.72 12.55 -2.05
C VAL A 215 -11.09 14.02 -2.01
N PHE A 216 -11.89 14.42 -1.03
CA PHE A 216 -12.27 15.80 -0.79
C PHE A 216 -11.99 16.18 0.66
N ARG A 217 -11.65 17.44 0.91
CA ARG A 217 -11.73 18.01 2.27
C ARG A 217 -13.20 18.02 2.72
N ALA A 218 -13.43 17.65 3.98
CA ALA A 218 -14.76 17.62 4.60
C ALA A 218 -15.24 19.02 5.02
#